data_AF-A0A2V2T1X7-F1
#
_entry.id   AF-A0A2V2T1X7-F1
#
_cell.length_a   1.000
_cell.length_b   1.000
_cell.length_c   1.000
_cell.angle_alpha   90.00
_cell.angle_beta   90.00
_cell.angle_gamma   90.00
#
_symmetry.space_group_name_H-M   'P 1'
#
loop_
_entity.id
_entity.type
_entity.pdbx_description
1 polymer ?
#
loop_
_entity_poly.entity_id
_entity_poly.type
_entity_poly.pdbx_seq_one_letter_code
_entity_poly.pdbx_strand_id
1 'polypeptide(L)'
;ENAAEIGLEHNLGLTCDPVGGLVQVPCIERNAIAAVKAINAAQMALRGDGQHFISLDQAIRTMRDTGADMHDKYKETSRGGLAVSIIEC
;
A
#
# COMPACT_ATOMS: atom_id res chain seq x y z
N GLU A 1 13.95 -7.06 9.83
CA GLU A 1 12.48 -7.26 9.86
C GLU A 1 11.75 -5.95 10.13
N ASN A 2 12.08 -5.19 11.19
CA ASN A 2 11.52 -3.86 11.51
C ASN A 2 11.25 -2.95 10.28
N ALA A 3 12.27 -2.62 9.48
CA ALA A 3 12.08 -1.73 8.31
C ALA A 3 11.08 -2.27 7.28
N ALA A 4 11.01 -3.59 7.10
CA ALA A 4 10.09 -4.21 6.16
C ALA A 4 8.65 -4.18 6.71
N GLU A 5 8.50 -4.35 8.02
CA GLU A 5 7.22 -4.24 8.71
C GLU A 5 6.67 -2.82 8.60
N ILE A 6 7.42 -1.79 9.00
CA ILE A 6 7.03 -0.37 8.84
C ILE A 6 6.66 -0.08 7.38
N GLY A 7 7.46 -0.55 6.42
CA GLY A 7 7.19 -0.36 5.00
C GLY A 7 5.87 -1.00 4.55
N LEU A 8 5.56 -2.19 5.06
CA LEU A 8 4.32 -2.91 4.76
C LEU A 8 3.11 -2.25 5.41
N GLU A 9 3.21 -1.87 6.69
CA GLU A 9 2.15 -1.22 7.46
C GLU A 9 1.63 0.03 6.76
N HIS A 10 2.53 0.85 6.22
CA HIS A 10 2.19 2.07 5.50
C HIS A 10 1.53 1.84 4.13
N ASN A 11 1.26 0.59 3.74
CA ASN A 11 0.57 0.22 2.50
C ASN A 11 -0.58 -0.79 2.73
N LEU A 12 -0.95 -1.08 3.98
CA LEU A 12 -2.11 -1.93 4.27
C LEU A 12 -3.41 -1.34 3.73
N GLY A 13 -4.23 -2.18 3.09
CA GLY A 13 -5.54 -1.78 2.55
C GLY A 13 -5.49 -0.92 1.29
N LEU A 14 -4.33 -0.76 0.66
CA LEU A 14 -4.21 0.00 -0.58
C LEU A 14 -4.97 -0.71 -1.72
N THR A 15 -6.04 -0.08 -2.21
CA THR A 15 -6.85 -0.58 -3.33
C THR A 15 -6.14 -0.37 -4.66
N CYS A 16 -6.50 -1.13 -5.70
CA CYS A 16 -5.87 -1.03 -7.02
C CYS A 16 -6.90 -0.77 -8.11
N ASP A 17 -7.21 0.51 -8.31
CA ASP A 17 -8.34 0.93 -9.14
C ASP A 17 -8.02 2.26 -9.84
N PRO A 18 -7.06 2.24 -10.78
CA PRO A 18 -6.45 3.46 -11.31
C PRO A 18 -7.37 4.17 -12.32
N VAL A 19 -7.16 5.47 -12.51
CA VAL A 19 -7.96 6.32 -13.40
C VAL A 19 -7.94 5.76 -14.83
N GLY A 20 -9.12 5.57 -15.42
CA GLY A 20 -9.27 5.01 -16.77
C GLY A 20 -8.72 3.59 -16.93
N GLY A 21 -8.40 2.89 -15.83
CA GLY A 21 -7.71 1.59 -15.87
C GLY A 21 -6.25 1.67 -16.32
N LEU A 22 -5.65 2.87 -16.34
CA LEU A 22 -4.30 3.10 -16.85
C LEU A 22 -3.26 3.11 -15.72
N VAL A 23 -2.03 2.66 -16.01
CA VAL A 23 -0.91 2.68 -15.04
C VAL A 23 -0.27 4.07 -14.99
N GLN A 24 -1.07 5.07 -14.66
CA GLN A 24 -0.64 6.47 -14.56
C GLN A 24 -1.01 7.03 -13.19
N VAL A 25 -2.29 7.32 -12.97
CA VAL A 25 -2.81 7.86 -11.72
C VAL A 25 -3.61 6.78 -10.99
N PRO A 26 -3.31 6.44 -9.71
CA PRO A 26 -2.28 7.02 -8.84
C PRO A 26 -0.94 6.26 -8.84
N CYS A 27 -0.69 5.42 -9.84
CA CYS A 27 0.42 4.47 -9.87
C CYS A 27 1.80 5.15 -9.79
N ILE A 28 1.99 6.27 -10.49
CA ILE A 28 3.27 6.98 -10.56
C ILE A 28 3.58 7.64 -9.21
N GLU A 29 2.64 8.42 -8.65
CA GLU A 29 2.87 9.04 -7.35
C GLU A 29 2.97 8.02 -6.22
N ARG A 30 2.27 6.88 -6.31
CA ARG A 30 2.44 5.77 -5.36
C ARG A 30 3.87 5.23 -5.34
N ASN A 31 4.52 5.10 -6.50
CA ASN A 31 5.92 4.67 -6.56
C ASN A 31 6.86 5.69 -5.91
N ALA A 32 6.68 6.98 -6.22
CA ALA A 32 7.48 8.05 -5.62
C ALA A 32 7.33 8.08 -4.09
N ILE A 33 6.10 8.00 -3.59
CA ILE A 33 5.79 7.96 -2.16
C ILE A 33 6.35 6.68 -1.51
N ALA A 34 6.22 5.52 -2.16
CA ALA A 34 6.72 4.25 -1.65
C ALA A 34 8.26 4.24 -1.50
N ALA A 35 8.98 4.84 -2.44
CA ALA A 35 10.43 4.99 -2.35
C ALA A 35 10.84 5.80 -1.11
N VAL A 36 10.14 6.92 -0.84
CA VAL A 36 10.39 7.75 0.35
C VAL A 36 10.01 6.99 1.63
N LYS A 37 8.88 6.27 1.64
CA LYS A 37 8.48 5.42 2.76
C LYS A 37 9.54 4.37 3.09
N ALA A 38 10.11 3.71 2.08
CA ALA A 38 11.15 2.70 2.27
C ALA A 38 12.42 3.28 2.90
N ILE A 39 12.87 4.45 2.42
CA ILE A 39 14.03 5.16 3.01
C ILE A 39 13.74 5.54 4.47
N ASN A 40 12.56 6.11 4.73
CA ASN A 40 12.18 6.51 6.08
C ASN A 40 12.04 5.30 7.02
N ALA A 41 11.44 4.21 6.56
CA ALA A 41 11.34 2.96 7.33
C ALA A 41 12.72 2.40 7.68
N ALA A 42 13.67 2.42 6.74
CA ALA A 42 15.05 2.03 7.01
C ALA A 42 15.71 2.95 8.03
N GLN A 43 15.52 4.26 7.92
CA GLN A 43 16.05 5.22 8.90
C GLN A 43 15.44 5.03 10.29
N MET A 44 14.13 4.80 10.39
CA MET A 44 13.44 4.52 11.66
C MET A 44 13.97 3.24 12.29
N ALA A 45 14.12 2.17 11.51
CA ALA A 45 14.64 0.91 12.01
C ALA A 45 16.11 0.99 12.47
N LEU A 46 16.94 1.78 11.78
CA LEU A 46 18.36 1.97 12.13
C LEU A 46 18.58 2.93 13.31
N ARG A 47 17.70 3.93 13.47
CA ARG A 47 17.79 4.93 14.55
C ARG A 47 17.01 4.54 15.80
N GLY A 48 16.07 3.60 15.68
CA GLY A 48 15.35 3.02 16.80
C GLY A 48 16.21 2.05 17.61
N ASP A 49 15.63 1.55 18.70
CA ASP A 49 16.21 0.51 19.56
C ASP A 49 15.97 -0.91 19.02
N GLY A 50 15.36 -1.01 17.82
CA GLY A 50 15.00 -2.28 17.20
C GLY A 50 13.77 -2.93 17.79
N GLN A 51 13.08 -2.32 18.77
CA GLN A 51 11.81 -2.82 19.27
C GLN A 51 10.65 -2.30 18.41
N HIS A 52 9.74 -3.21 18.07
CA HIS A 52 8.52 -2.93 17.33
C HIS A 52 7.41 -3.79 17.95
N PHE A 53 6.24 -3.18 18.16
CA PHE A 53 5.11 -3.80 18.87
C PHE A 53 4.39 -4.84 18.01
N ILE A 54 4.45 -4.64 16.70
CA ILE A 54 3.90 -5.53 15.69
C ILE A 54 5.05 -6.30 15.03
N SER A 55 4.86 -7.61 14.83
CA SER A 55 5.82 -8.42 14.08
C SER A 55 5.52 -8.35 12.58
N LEU A 56 6.56 -8.53 11.76
CA LEU A 56 6.40 -8.60 10.31
C LEU A 56 5.36 -9.67 9.89
N ASP A 57 5.35 -10.83 10.54
CA ASP A 57 4.37 -11.89 10.27
C ASP A 57 2.93 -11.49 10.60
N GLN A 58 2.73 -10.63 11.61
CA GLN A 58 1.43 -10.09 11.92
C GLN A 58 0.99 -9.09 10.85
N ALA A 59 1.88 -8.19 10.41
CA ALA A 59 1.60 -7.27 9.31
C ALA A 59 1.28 -8.01 7.98
N ILE A 60 2.01 -9.09 7.66
CA ILE A 60 1.76 -9.93 6.48
C ILE A 60 0.39 -10.60 6.56
N ARG A 61 0.02 -11.17 7.71
CA ARG A 61 -1.31 -11.76 7.93
C ARG A 61 -2.40 -10.73 7.75
N THR A 62 -2.26 -9.56 8.39
CA THR A 62 -3.21 -8.45 8.22
C THR A 62 -3.33 -8.04 6.76
N MET A 63 -2.23 -7.96 5.98
CA MET A 63 -2.30 -7.63 4.56
C MET A 63 -3.09 -8.67 3.76
N ARG A 64 -2.87 -9.96 4.02
CA ARG A 64 -3.60 -11.05 3.38
C ARG A 64 -5.10 -10.97 3.69
N ASP A 65 -5.45 -10.86 4.96
CA ASP A 65 -6.84 -10.88 5.41
C ASP A 65 -7.58 -9.64 4.86
N THR A 66 -6.94 -8.46 4.90
CA THR A 66 -7.48 -7.25 4.29
C THR A 66 -7.70 -7.41 2.79
N GLY A 67 -6.78 -8.06 2.07
CA GLY A 67 -6.92 -8.33 0.64
C GLY A 67 -8.05 -9.32 0.33
N ALA A 68 -8.27 -10.31 1.20
CA ALA A 68 -9.37 -11.26 1.08
C ALA A 68 -10.74 -10.58 1.32
N ASP A 69 -10.81 -9.71 2.33
CA ASP A 69 -12.01 -8.95 2.70
C ASP A 69 -12.32 -7.80 1.75
N MET A 70 -11.35 -7.38 0.93
CA MET A 70 -11.53 -6.31 -0.04
C MET A 70 -12.62 -6.69 -1.05
N HIS A 71 -13.63 -5.83 -1.19
CA HIS A 71 -14.67 -6.03 -2.20
C HIS A 71 -14.06 -6.04 -3.60
N ASP A 72 -14.48 -7.00 -4.44
CA ASP A 72 -13.89 -7.22 -5.76
C ASP A 72 -13.77 -5.99 -6.66
N LYS A 73 -14.70 -5.02 -6.56
CA LYS A 73 -14.65 -3.78 -7.34
C LYS A 73 -13.50 -2.82 -6.97
N TYR A 74 -12.86 -3.01 -5.82
CA TYR A 74 -11.72 -2.20 -5.36
C TYR A 74 -10.36 -2.92 -5.49
N LYS A 75 -10.37 -4.18 -5.94
CA LYS A 75 -9.18 -4.90 -6.42
C LYS A 75 -8.84 -4.44 -7.84
N GLU A 76 -7.85 -5.08 -8.47
CA GLU A 76 -7.39 -4.87 -9.87
C GLU A 76 -8.47 -5.20 -10.92
N THR A 77 -9.57 -4.45 -10.90
CA THR A 77 -10.69 -4.63 -11.84
C THR A 77 -10.98 -3.37 -12.64
N SER A 78 -10.52 -2.20 -12.18
CA SER A 78 -10.83 -0.90 -12.78
C SER A 78 -12.34 -0.60 -12.85
N ARG A 79 -13.13 -1.18 -11.93
CA ARG A 79 -14.61 -1.13 -11.91
C ARG A 79 -15.17 -0.27 -10.79
N GLY A 80 -14.34 0.40 -9.99
CA GLY A 80 -14.75 1.21 -8.86
C GLY A 80 -13.88 2.46 -8.68
N GLY A 81 -13.74 2.88 -7.42
CA GLY A 81 -12.62 3.72 -6.97
C GLY A 81 -12.35 4.94 -7.85
N LEU A 82 -11.08 5.14 -8.21
CA LEU A 82 -10.66 6.24 -9.09
C LEU A 82 -10.94 5.94 -10.56
N ALA A 83 -11.04 4.67 -10.95
CA ALA A 83 -11.30 4.28 -12.34
C ALA A 83 -12.65 4.78 -12.86
N VAL A 84 -13.66 4.84 -11.99
CA VAL A 84 -15.03 5.27 -12.37
C VAL A 84 -15.42 6.63 -11.79
N SER A 85 -14.61 7.24 -10.92
CA SER A 85 -14.93 8.55 -10.32
C SER A 85 -14.54 9.72 -11.22
N ILE A 86 -13.56 9.55 -12.11
CA ILE A 86 -13.12 10.55 -13.09
C ILE A 86 -13.49 10.04 -14.47
N ILE A 87 -14.57 10.57 -15.03
CA ILE A 87 -14.87 10.44 -16.45
C ILE A 87 -14.15 11.60 -17.13
N GLU A 88 -12.99 11.33 -17.75
CA GLU A 88 -12.47 12.26 -18.76
C GLU A 88 -13.46 12.24 -19.93
N CYS A 89 -14.33 13.25 -19.98
CA CYS A 89 -15.15 13.57 -21.14
C CYS A 89 -14.31 14.31 -22.18
#